data_AF-A0AAN5IEC8-F1
#
_entry.id   AF-A0AAN5IEC8-F1
#
_cell.length_a   1.000
_cell.length_b   1.000
_cell.length_c   1.000
_cell.angle_alpha   90.00
_cell.angle_beta   90.00
_cell.angle_gamma   90.00
#
_symmetry.space_group_name_H-M   'P 1'
#
loop_
_entity.id
_entity.type
_entity.pdbx_description
1 polymer ?
#
loop_
_entity_poly.entity_id
_entity_poly.type
_entity_poly.pdbx_seq_one_letter_code
_entity_poly.pdbx_strand_id
1 'polypeptide(L)'
;TVMASAYFFLLICATLVLVHLATSRAIPVSPTKVGSGEETYYDPPEPINPMGRMMQKAYNLSIPMDAIIACELRNAAACPSPSADGTHRCVNIGDICDHRPQCPGEEDETPVICFFHEMRLREITRLRNYAIALFRIPPNIPRRNSQRIHGY
;
A
#
# COMPACT_ATOMS: atom_id res chain seq x y z
N THR A 1 -29.61 -9.70 -57.25
CA THR A 1 -29.61 -9.32 -55.82
C THR A 1 -28.69 -10.16 -54.96
N VAL A 2 -28.35 -11.41 -55.32
CA VAL A 2 -27.49 -12.29 -54.50
C VAL A 2 -26.01 -11.87 -54.49
N MET A 3 -25.50 -11.26 -55.56
CA MET A 3 -24.08 -10.84 -55.62
C MET A 3 -23.74 -9.64 -54.73
N ALA A 4 -24.71 -8.75 -54.43
CA ALA A 4 -24.46 -7.59 -53.58
C ALA A 4 -24.20 -7.97 -52.11
N SER A 5 -24.68 -9.13 -51.67
CA SER A 5 -24.48 -9.63 -50.31
C SER A 5 -23.03 -10.05 -50.04
N ALA A 6 -22.40 -10.72 -51.01
CA ALA A 6 -21.03 -11.23 -50.84
C ALA A 6 -19.98 -10.10 -50.69
N TYR A 7 -20.15 -9.00 -51.42
CA TYR A 7 -19.26 -7.84 -51.31
C TYR A 7 -19.38 -7.14 -49.95
N PHE A 8 -20.58 -7.12 -49.36
CA PHE A 8 -20.81 -6.51 -48.05
C PHE A 8 -20.10 -7.30 -46.94
N PHE A 9 -20.17 -8.63 -46.98
CA PHE A 9 -19.44 -9.48 -46.02
C PHE A 9 -17.92 -9.38 -46.17
N LEU A 10 -17.40 -9.30 -47.40
CA LEU A 10 -15.97 -9.12 -47.65
C LEU A 10 -15.46 -7.76 -47.14
N LEU A 11 -16.25 -6.69 -47.28
CA LEU A 11 -15.91 -5.37 -46.75
C LEU A 11 -15.87 -5.36 -45.22
N ILE A 12 -16.85 -5.99 -44.55
CA ILE A 12 -16.86 -6.08 -43.08
C ILE A 12 -15.65 -6.86 -42.58
N CYS A 13 -15.34 -8.02 -43.16
CA CYS A 13 -14.16 -8.80 -42.78
C CYS A 13 -12.85 -8.03 -42.99
N ALA A 14 -12.71 -7.31 -44.11
CA ALA A 14 -11.52 -6.50 -44.37
C ALA A 14 -11.33 -5.38 -43.33
N THR A 15 -12.42 -4.73 -42.91
CA THR A 15 -12.36 -3.69 -41.88
C THR A 15 -12.01 -4.23 -40.49
N LEU A 16 -12.54 -5.39 -40.11
CA LEU A 16 -12.23 -6.02 -38.82
C LEU A 16 -10.77 -6.49 -38.74
N VAL A 17 -10.21 -7.01 -39.84
CA VAL A 17 -8.79 -7.39 -39.91
C VAL A 17 -7.89 -6.14 -39.81
N LEU A 18 -8.26 -5.04 -40.47
CA LEU A 18 -7.51 -3.77 -40.36
C LEU A 18 -7.54 -3.18 -38.95
N VAL A 19 -8.67 -3.27 -38.24
CA VAL A 19 -8.77 -2.82 -36.84
C VAL A 19 -7.90 -3.68 -35.92
N HIS A 20 -7.90 -5.00 -36.10
CA HIS A 20 -7.03 -5.88 -35.31
C HIS A 20 -5.53 -5.68 -35.59
N LEU A 21 -5.13 -5.40 -36.84
CA LEU A 21 -3.74 -5.07 -37.16
C LEU A 21 -3.31 -3.69 -36.64
N ALA A 22 -4.24 -2.75 -36.47
CA ALA A 22 -3.91 -1.44 -35.88
C ALA A 22 -3.65 -1.53 -34.36
N THR A 23 -4.28 -2.48 -33.67
CA THR A 23 -4.12 -2.67 -32.21
C THR A 23 -2.89 -3.46 -31.78
N SER A 24 -2.16 -4.10 -32.70
CA SER A 24 -0.98 -4.92 -32.37
C SER A 24 0.37 -4.19 -32.47
N ARG A 25 0.36 -2.86 -32.66
CA ARG A 25 1.58 -2.06 -32.66
C ARG A 25 2.08 -1.78 -31.23
N ALA A 26 3.04 -2.62 -30.84
CA ALA A 26 4.26 -2.29 -30.10
C ALA A 26 4.09 -1.68 -28.69
N ILE A 27 4.17 -2.56 -27.69
CA ILE A 27 4.81 -2.21 -26.42
C ILE A 27 6.32 -2.09 -26.73
N PRO A 28 6.97 -0.92 -26.56
CA PRO A 28 8.41 -0.83 -26.66
C PRO A 28 9.02 -1.56 -25.48
N VAL A 29 9.54 -2.76 -25.71
CA VAL A 29 10.46 -3.43 -24.78
C VAL A 29 11.76 -2.64 -24.84
N SER A 30 11.97 -1.82 -23.82
CA SER A 30 13.21 -1.08 -23.63
C SER A 30 14.38 -2.08 -23.54
N PRO A 31 15.48 -1.87 -24.28
CA PRO A 31 16.66 -2.73 -24.17
C PRO A 31 17.24 -2.59 -22.78
N THR A 32 17.22 -3.67 -22.02
CA THR A 32 18.02 -3.84 -20.82
C THR A 32 19.48 -3.64 -21.20
N LYS A 33 20.07 -2.54 -20.72
CA LYS A 33 21.51 -2.33 -20.72
C LYS A 33 22.16 -3.53 -20.03
N VAL A 34 22.91 -4.31 -20.81
CA VAL A 34 24.01 -5.14 -20.31
C VAL A 34 25.09 -4.16 -19.86
N GLY A 35 24.91 -3.65 -18.64
CA GLY A 35 25.89 -2.89 -17.89
C GLY A 35 26.64 -3.86 -16.98
N SER A 36 27.94 -3.89 -17.16
CA SER A 36 28.94 -4.56 -16.33
C SER A 36 28.71 -4.38 -14.83
N GLY A 37 28.68 -5.49 -14.10
CA GLY A 37 29.09 -5.60 -12.69
C GLY A 37 28.71 -4.43 -11.78
N GLU A 38 27.42 -4.25 -11.51
CA GLU A 38 26.97 -3.54 -10.32
C GLU A 38 26.33 -4.58 -9.41
N GLU A 39 27.05 -4.92 -8.35
CA GLU A 39 26.64 -5.80 -7.29
C GLU A 39 25.36 -5.22 -6.69
N THR A 40 24.20 -5.63 -7.19
CA THR A 40 22.91 -5.27 -6.62
C THR A 40 22.89 -5.85 -5.22
N TYR A 41 23.22 -5.00 -4.24
CA TYR A 41 22.93 -5.21 -2.84
C TYR A 41 21.42 -5.49 -2.78
N TYR A 42 21.06 -6.77 -2.65
CA TYR A 42 19.73 -7.14 -2.27
C TYR A 42 19.51 -6.51 -0.90
N ASP A 43 18.81 -5.37 -0.86
CA ASP A 43 18.18 -4.94 0.38
C ASP A 43 17.34 -6.14 0.83
N PRO A 44 17.67 -6.77 1.97
CA PRO A 44 16.85 -7.83 2.51
C PRO A 44 15.42 -7.27 2.62
N PRO A 45 14.37 -8.06 2.29
CA PRO A 45 13.00 -7.59 2.47
C PRO A 45 12.89 -6.98 3.85
N GLU A 46 12.53 -5.68 3.90
CA GLU A 46 12.48 -4.95 5.16
C GLU A 46 11.76 -5.82 6.19
N PRO A 47 12.30 -5.93 7.42
CA PRO A 47 11.70 -6.77 8.45
C PRO A 47 10.24 -6.36 8.60
N ILE A 48 9.36 -7.24 8.12
CA ILE A 48 7.92 -7.08 8.01
C ILE A 48 7.42 -6.51 9.32
N ASN A 49 7.07 -5.23 9.36
CA ASN A 49 6.65 -4.57 10.59
C ASN A 49 5.39 -5.28 11.13
N PRO A 50 5.50 -6.05 12.22
CA PRO A 50 4.40 -6.91 12.68
C PRO A 50 3.25 -6.06 13.22
N MET A 51 3.53 -4.82 13.64
CA MET A 51 2.55 -3.88 14.16
C MET A 51 1.69 -3.30 13.02
N GLY A 52 2.31 -2.99 11.88
CA GLY A 52 1.60 -2.55 10.67
C GLY A 52 0.60 -3.59 10.16
N ARG A 53 0.96 -4.89 10.22
CA ARG A 53 0.05 -5.98 9.81
C ARG A 53 -1.16 -6.17 10.70
N MET A 54 -1.08 -5.91 12.01
CA MET A 54 -2.25 -6.09 12.88
C MET A 54 -3.30 -5.01 12.64
N MET A 55 -2.89 -3.74 12.53
CA MET A 55 -3.79 -2.64 12.18
C MET A 55 -4.32 -2.80 10.76
N GLN A 56 -3.48 -3.14 9.80
CA GLN A 56 -3.90 -3.38 8.42
C GLN A 56 -4.85 -4.59 8.30
N LYS A 57 -4.68 -5.63 9.11
CA LYS A 57 -5.61 -6.76 9.16
C LYS A 57 -6.97 -6.36 9.75
N ALA A 58 -7.00 -5.54 10.81
CA ALA A 58 -8.25 -5.03 11.37
C ALA A 58 -8.98 -4.11 10.38
N TYR A 59 -8.23 -3.29 9.65
CA TYR A 59 -8.74 -2.39 8.62
C TYR A 59 -9.27 -3.14 7.38
N ASN A 60 -8.59 -4.21 6.98
CA ASN A 60 -8.98 -5.04 5.83
C ASN A 60 -10.16 -5.99 6.13
N LEU A 61 -10.54 -6.19 7.40
CA LEU A 61 -11.71 -7.01 7.73
C LEU A 61 -13.04 -6.34 7.36
N SER A 62 -13.06 -5.01 7.21
CA SER A 62 -14.24 -4.24 6.82
C SER A 62 -14.29 -3.87 5.33
N ILE A 63 -13.21 -4.12 4.58
CA ILE A 63 -13.09 -3.73 3.16
C ILE A 63 -13.02 -5.00 2.32
N PRO A 64 -13.89 -5.16 1.31
CA PRO A 64 -13.83 -6.33 0.44
C PRO A 64 -12.55 -6.26 -0.43
N MET A 65 -11.94 -7.43 -0.68
CA MET A 65 -10.61 -7.51 -1.30
C MET A 65 -10.56 -6.89 -2.71
N ASP A 66 -11.66 -6.94 -3.45
CA ASP A 66 -11.81 -6.31 -4.76
C ASP A 66 -11.71 -4.79 -4.69
N ALA A 67 -12.30 -4.17 -3.66
CA ALA A 67 -12.18 -2.73 -3.44
C ALA A 67 -10.74 -2.32 -3.10
N ILE A 68 -10.04 -3.12 -2.28
CA ILE A 68 -8.62 -2.89 -1.96
C ILE A 68 -7.79 -2.90 -3.25
N ILE A 69 -7.89 -3.96 -4.03
CA ILE A 69 -7.14 -4.11 -5.30
C ILE A 69 -7.47 -2.95 -6.25
N ALA A 70 -8.75 -2.58 -6.37
CA ALA A 70 -9.17 -1.49 -7.25
C ALA A 70 -8.63 -0.12 -6.84
N CYS A 71 -8.42 0.14 -5.54
CA CYS A 71 -7.78 1.38 -5.09
C CYS A 71 -6.25 1.30 -5.23
N GLU A 72 -5.62 0.15 -4.94
CA GLU A 72 -4.17 -0.05 -5.09
C GLU A 72 -3.70 0.15 -6.54
N LEU A 73 -4.47 -0.33 -7.53
CA LEU A 73 -4.19 -0.10 -8.95
C LEU A 73 -4.15 1.40 -9.33
N ARG A 74 -4.75 2.27 -8.50
CA ARG A 74 -4.77 3.72 -8.66
C ARG A 74 -3.80 4.44 -7.72
N ASN A 75 -2.91 3.72 -7.05
CA ASN A 75 -2.03 4.25 -5.98
C ASN A 75 -2.83 4.98 -4.88
N ALA A 76 -4.00 4.45 -4.52
CA ALA A 76 -4.92 5.02 -3.55
C ALA A 76 -5.26 4.00 -2.45
N ALA A 77 -5.68 4.49 -1.28
CA ALA A 77 -6.18 3.68 -0.18
C ALA A 77 -7.71 3.57 -0.22
N ALA A 78 -8.24 2.39 0.09
CA ALA A 78 -9.69 2.20 0.22
C ALA A 78 -10.17 2.65 1.60
N CYS A 79 -11.30 3.37 1.65
CA CYS A 79 -11.96 3.73 2.90
C CYS A 79 -12.63 2.49 3.55
N PRO A 80 -12.57 2.33 4.88
CA PRO A 80 -13.24 1.27 5.63
C PRO A 80 -14.74 1.33 5.51
N SER A 81 -15.33 2.49 5.81
CA SER A 81 -16.77 2.63 5.66
C SER A 81 -17.12 2.75 4.20
N PRO A 82 -18.07 1.94 3.73
CA PRO A 82 -18.64 2.14 2.41
C PRO A 82 -19.42 3.46 2.37
N SER A 83 -19.57 3.98 1.16
CA SER A 83 -20.49 5.07 0.86
C SER A 83 -21.94 4.60 1.01
N ALA A 84 -22.90 5.53 0.93
CA ALA A 84 -24.34 5.20 1.02
C ALA A 84 -24.78 4.11 0.03
N ASP A 85 -24.12 4.03 -1.13
CA ASP A 85 -24.39 3.05 -2.18
C ASP A 85 -23.67 1.70 -1.97
N GLY A 86 -23.00 1.51 -0.83
CA GLY A 86 -22.24 0.29 -0.52
C GLY A 86 -20.85 0.22 -1.16
N THR A 87 -20.45 1.23 -1.93
CA THR A 87 -19.14 1.27 -2.60
C THR A 87 -18.05 1.86 -1.70
N HIS A 88 -16.87 1.27 -1.73
CA HIS A 88 -15.71 1.79 -0.99
C HIS A 88 -15.02 2.88 -1.80
N ARG A 89 -14.95 4.09 -1.23
CA ARG A 89 -14.26 5.23 -1.84
C ARG A 89 -12.75 5.01 -1.78
N CYS A 90 -12.04 5.44 -2.82
CA CYS A 90 -10.58 5.50 -2.80
C CYS A 90 -10.12 6.92 -2.48
N VAL A 91 -9.14 7.04 -1.60
CA VAL A 91 -8.48 8.27 -1.20
C VAL A 91 -7.02 8.21 -1.62
N ASN A 92 -6.50 9.31 -2.16
CA ASN A 92 -5.09 9.37 -2.54
C ASN A 92 -4.22 9.25 -1.28
N ILE A 93 -3.12 8.50 -1.36
CA ILE A 93 -2.23 8.27 -0.20
C ILE A 93 -1.67 9.59 0.34
N GLY A 94 -1.42 10.58 -0.52
CA GLY A 94 -0.91 11.89 -0.12
C GLY A 94 -1.96 12.82 0.53
N ASP A 95 -3.23 12.47 0.43
CA ASP A 95 -4.34 13.22 0.98
C ASP A 95 -4.83 12.62 2.32
N ILE A 96 -4.19 11.54 2.79
CA ILE A 96 -4.44 10.97 4.13
C ILE A 96 -3.82 11.89 5.17
N CYS A 97 -4.60 12.28 6.19
CA CYS A 97 -4.17 13.18 7.26
C CYS A 97 -3.79 14.58 6.74
N ASP A 98 -4.57 15.09 5.79
CA ASP A 98 -4.43 16.45 5.25
C ASP A 98 -5.35 17.47 5.94
N HIS A 99 -6.03 17.04 7.01
CA HIS A 99 -7.05 17.78 7.75
C HIS A 99 -8.33 18.02 6.96
N ARG A 100 -8.59 17.26 5.90
CA ARG A 100 -9.82 17.33 5.10
C ARG A 100 -10.42 15.93 4.98
N PRO A 101 -11.51 15.64 5.70
CA PRO A 101 -12.15 14.34 5.63
C PRO A 101 -12.64 14.04 4.22
N GLN A 102 -12.17 12.92 3.68
CA GLN A 102 -12.55 12.44 2.35
C GLN A 102 -13.23 11.08 2.43
N CYS A 103 -12.93 10.25 3.43
CA CYS A 103 -13.66 9.02 3.63
C CYS A 103 -15.08 9.29 4.19
N PRO A 104 -16.08 8.46 3.85
CA PRO A 104 -17.45 8.63 4.34
C PRO A 104 -17.59 8.63 5.86
N GLY A 105 -16.71 7.90 6.57
CA GLY A 105 -16.66 7.87 8.02
C GLY A 105 -15.50 8.68 8.61
N GLU A 106 -14.91 9.59 7.83
CA GLU A 106 -13.78 10.44 8.23
C GLU A 106 -12.55 9.63 8.66
N GLU A 107 -12.43 8.37 8.23
CA GLU A 107 -11.41 7.46 8.74
C GLU A 107 -9.99 7.88 8.38
N ASP A 108 -9.83 8.52 7.21
CA ASP A 108 -8.60 9.08 6.69
C ASP A 108 -7.98 10.15 7.62
N GLU A 109 -8.77 10.75 8.50
CA GLU A 109 -8.35 11.76 9.47
C GLU A 109 -8.38 11.24 10.92
N THR A 110 -8.60 9.94 11.13
CA THR A 110 -8.67 9.42 12.50
C THR A 110 -7.30 9.49 13.19
N PRO A 111 -7.24 9.82 14.50
CA PRO A 111 -5.98 9.91 15.23
C PRO A 111 -5.13 8.64 15.16
N VAL A 112 -5.79 7.47 15.05
CA VAL A 112 -5.12 6.18 14.92
C VAL A 112 -4.43 6.07 13.56
N ILE A 113 -5.11 6.42 12.46
CA ILE A 113 -4.51 6.36 11.12
C ILE A 113 -3.42 7.39 10.98
N CYS A 114 -3.68 8.62 11.43
CA CYS A 114 -2.68 9.69 11.39
C CYS A 114 -1.49 9.41 12.28
N PHE A 115 -1.65 8.69 13.39
CA PHE A 115 -0.50 8.23 14.15
C PHE A 115 0.42 7.33 13.32
N PHE A 116 -0.11 6.44 12.47
CA PHE A 116 0.74 5.60 11.62
C PHE A 116 1.20 6.30 10.33
N HIS A 117 0.41 7.23 9.80
CA HIS A 117 0.73 7.97 8.58
C HIS A 117 1.70 9.13 8.81
N GLU A 118 1.43 9.96 9.81
CA GLU A 118 2.21 11.16 10.14
C GLU A 118 3.44 10.88 11.00
N MET A 119 3.58 9.68 11.58
CA MET A 119 4.78 9.33 12.33
C MET A 119 6.00 9.46 11.42
N ARG A 120 6.62 10.64 11.49
CA ARG A 120 7.78 10.99 10.70
C ARG A 120 8.83 9.93 10.99
N LEU A 121 9.52 9.47 9.95
CA LEU A 121 10.65 8.53 10.03
C LEU A 121 11.60 8.83 11.22
N ARG A 122 11.77 10.10 11.62
CA ARG A 122 12.55 10.52 12.79
C ARG A 122 12.02 10.02 14.13
N GLU A 123 10.70 10.02 14.35
CA GLU A 123 10.08 9.57 15.59
C GLU A 123 10.12 8.05 15.69
N ILE A 124 9.79 7.35 14.60
CA ILE A 124 9.94 5.89 14.52
C ILE A 124 11.41 5.49 14.74
N THR A 125 12.36 6.21 14.14
CA THR A 125 13.80 5.96 14.35
C THR A 125 14.19 6.19 15.81
N ARG A 126 13.68 7.24 16.46
CA ARG A 126 13.91 7.49 17.89
C ARG A 126 13.34 6.39 18.77
N LEU A 127 12.10 5.97 18.53
CA LEU A 127 11.45 4.88 19.27
C LEU A 127 12.20 3.57 19.08
N ARG A 128 12.64 3.26 17.85
CA ARG A 128 13.47 2.09 17.53
C ARG A 128 14.78 2.11 18.31
N ASN A 129 15.47 3.24 18.33
CA ASN A 129 16.72 3.39 19.07
C ASN A 129 16.53 3.25 20.58
N TYR A 130 15.45 3.80 21.13
CA TYR A 130 15.10 3.63 22.55
C TYR A 130 14.79 2.18 22.90
N ALA A 131 14.01 1.48 22.07
CA ALA A 131 13.71 0.08 22.26
C ALA A 131 14.98 -0.78 22.26
N ILE A 132 15.89 -0.56 21.28
CA ILE A 132 17.19 -1.23 21.24
C ILE A 132 17.98 -0.98 22.52
N ALA A 133 17.98 0.25 23.05
CA ALA A 133 18.70 0.58 24.29
C ALA A 133 18.12 -0.14 25.52
N LEU A 134 16.80 -0.26 25.63
CA LEU A 134 16.14 -0.99 26.72
C LEU A 134 16.43 -2.50 26.67
N PHE A 135 16.40 -3.10 25.47
CA PHE A 135 16.62 -4.53 25.30
C PHE A 135 18.12 -4.93 25.20
N ARG A 136 19.03 -3.97 25.03
CA ARG A 136 20.49 -4.18 25.11
C ARG A 136 21.04 -4.11 26.51
N ILE A 137 20.23 -3.84 27.55
CA ILE A 137 20.68 -3.99 28.93
C ILE A 137 20.91 -5.50 29.16
N PRO A 138 22.15 -6.00 29.32
CA PRO A 138 22.34 -7.37 29.75
C PRO A 138 21.64 -7.54 31.11
N PRO A 139 21.02 -8.69 31.42
CA PRO A 139 20.41 -8.94 32.72
C PRO A 139 21.50 -8.97 33.80
N ASN A 140 21.89 -7.79 34.26
CA ASN A 140 22.72 -7.55 35.41
C ASN A 140 22.28 -6.24 36.04
N ILE A 141 20.99 -6.17 36.34
CA ILE A 141 20.51 -5.29 37.39
C ILE A 141 20.81 -6.05 38.69
N PRO A 142 21.85 -5.69 39.45
CA PRO A 142 21.94 -6.18 40.83
C PRO A 142 20.67 -5.73 41.53
N ARG A 143 19.91 -6.68 42.07
CA ARG A 143 18.80 -6.41 42.98
C ARG A 143 19.32 -5.43 44.03
N ARG A 144 18.90 -4.16 43.94
CA ARG A 144 19.18 -3.19 44.99
C ARG A 144 18.49 -3.73 46.23
N ASN A 145 19.29 -4.27 47.15
CA ASN A 145 18.81 -4.80 48.41
C ASN A 145 17.88 -3.76 49.02
N SER A 146 16.65 -4.20 49.29
CA SER A 146 15.70 -3.51 50.14
C SER A 146 16.42 -3.17 51.45
N GLN A 147 16.93 -1.94 51.54
CA GLN A 147 17.47 -1.41 52.77
C GLN A 147 16.27 -1.23 53.71
N ARG A 148 16.10 -2.28 54.51
CA ARG A 148 15.59 -2.29 55.88
C ARG A 148 15.45 -0.87 56.42
N ILE A 149 14.22 -0.36 56.40
CA ILE A 149 13.80 0.80 57.16
C ILE A 149 13.93 0.39 58.62
N HIS A 150 15.07 0.71 59.24
CA HIS A 150 15.22 0.71 60.69
C HIS A 150 14.61 2.01 61.19
N GLY A 151 13.68 1.86 62.13
CA GLY A 151 12.85 2.93 62.64
C GLY A 151 13.56 4.01 63.43
N TYR A 152 12.79 5.07 63.64
CA TYR A 152 12.77 5.88 64.84
C TYR A 152 11.30 6.09 65.22
#